data_AF-A0A379TL18-F1
#
_entry.id   AF-A0A379TL18-F1
#
_cell.length_a   1.000
_cell.length_b   1.000
_cell.length_c   1.000
_cell.angle_alpha   90.00
_cell.angle_beta   90.00
_cell.angle_gamma   90.00
#
_symmetry.space_group_name_H-M   'P 1'
#
loop_
_entity.id
_entity.type
_entity.pdbx_description
1 polymer ?
#
loop_
_entity_poly.entity_id
_entity_poly.type
_entity_poly.pdbx_seq_one_letter_code
_entity_poly.pdbx_strand_id
1 'polypeptide(L)' 'MVAQQVGGKGGGRPDMAQAGGTDAAALPAALASVQGWVSAKLQ' A
#
# COMPACT_ATOMS: atom_id res chain seq x y z
N MET A 1 5.99 -2.78 2.22
CA MET A 1 5.25 -1.65 1.63
C MET A 1 4.06 -2.18 0.84
N VAL A 2 2.94 -1.46 0.76
CA VAL A 2 1.74 -1.90 0.01
C VAL A 2 2.09 -2.26 -1.45
N ALA A 3 2.96 -1.49 -2.09
CA ALA A 3 3.43 -1.76 -3.45
C ALA A 3 4.02 -3.16 -3.65
N GLN A 4 4.79 -3.68 -2.69
CA GLN A 4 5.42 -5.00 -2.79
C GLN A 4 4.40 -6.13 -2.75
N GLN A 5 3.26 -5.91 -2.09
CA GLN A 5 2.18 -6.90 -2.00
C GLN A 5 1.51 -7.14 -3.35
N VAL A 6 1.62 -6.20 -4.28
CA VAL A 6 1.11 -6.31 -5.67
C VAL A 6 2.25 -6.51 -6.69
N GLY A 7 3.40 -7.04 -6.26
CA GLY A 7 4.57 -7.27 -7.12
C GLY A 7 5.26 -5.99 -7.61
N GLY A 8 5.08 -4.90 -6.86
CA GLY A 8 5.36 -3.55 -7.31
C GLY A 8 6.41 -2.79 -6.50
N LYS A 9 6.60 -1.53 -6.90
CA LYS A 9 7.46 -0.56 -6.21
C LYS A 9 6.71 0.77 -6.07
N GLY A 10 7.09 1.55 -5.07
CA GLY A 10 6.47 2.83 -4.79
C GLY A 10 7.41 3.76 -4.05
N GLY A 11 7.12 5.05 -4.10
CA GLY A 11 7.92 6.09 -3.45
C GLY A 11 7.12 7.37 -3.32
N GLY A 12 7.61 8.28 -2.49
CA GLY A 12 6.91 9.52 -2.21
C GLY A 12 7.52 10.33 -1.10
N ARG A 13 6.91 11.48 -0.87
CA ARG A 13 7.14 12.37 0.25
C ARG A 13 6.18 12.01 1.40
N PRO A 14 6.41 12.54 2.61
CA PRO A 14 5.53 12.27 3.76
C PRO A 14 4.08 12.70 3.54
N ASP A 15 3.85 13.72 2.71
CA ASP A 15 2.54 14.27 2.37
C ASP A 15 1.87 13.57 1.19
N MET A 16 2.66 13.03 0.26
CA MET A 16 2.14 12.34 -0.93
C MET A 16 3.07 11.24 -1.43
N ALA A 17 2.51 10.06 -1.70
CA ALA A 17 3.23 8.94 -2.30
C ALA A 17 2.42 8.25 -3.40
N GLN A 18 3.12 7.68 -4.37
CA GLN A 18 2.53 6.91 -5.46
C GLN A 18 3.29 5.59 -5.68
N ALA A 19 2.55 4.55 -6.06
CA ALA A 19 3.08 3.21 -6.28
C ALA A 19 2.31 2.49 -7.40
N GLY A 20 2.88 1.40 -7.91
CA GLY A 20 2.22 0.49 -8.84
C GLY A 20 2.84 -0.91 -8.79
N GLY A 21 2.19 -1.90 -9.37
CA GLY A 21 2.64 -3.29 -9.43
C GLY A 21 1.93 -4.10 -10.52
N THR A 22 2.44 -5.30 -10.81
CA THR A 22 1.97 -6.15 -11.92
C THR A 22 0.91 -7.17 -11.52
N ASP A 23 0.75 -7.44 -10.22
CA ASP A 23 -0.24 -8.40 -9.73
C ASP A 23 -1.53 -7.69 -9.31
N ALA A 24 -2.44 -7.51 -10.28
CA ALA A 24 -3.73 -6.90 -10.04
C ALA A 24 -4.65 -7.76 -9.15
N ALA A 25 -4.46 -9.09 -9.12
CA ALA A 25 -5.29 -10.00 -8.33
C ALA A 25 -5.01 -9.87 -6.82
N ALA A 26 -3.81 -9.44 -6.45
CA ALA A 26 -3.45 -9.16 -5.06
C ALA A 26 -4.00 -7.82 -4.51
N LEU A 27 -4.54 -6.94 -5.38
CA LEU A 27 -4.99 -5.61 -4.98
C LEU A 27 -6.04 -5.60 -3.84
N PRO A 28 -7.08 -6.45 -3.83
CA PRO A 28 -8.06 -6.45 -2.75
C PRO A 28 -7.44 -6.76 -1.37
N ALA A 29 -6.54 -7.74 -1.30
CA ALA A 29 -5.84 -8.07 -0.06
C ALA A 29 -4.91 -6.93 0.39
N ALA A 30 -4.22 -6.30 -0.57
CA ALA A 30 -3.34 -5.17 -0.27
C ALA A 30 -4.11 -3.97 0.32
N LEU A 31 -5.27 -3.64 -0.24
CA LEU A 31 -6.14 -2.57 0.27
C LEU A 31 -6.71 -2.90 1.66
N ALA A 32 -7.12 -4.15 1.92
CA ALA A 32 -7.61 -4.57 3.23
C ALA A 32 -6.55 -4.39 4.33
N SER A 33 -5.27 -4.57 4.01
CA SER A 33 -4.18 -4.40 4.99
C SER A 33 -3.97 -2.95 5.46
N VAL A 34 -4.42 -1.96 4.68
CA VAL A 34 -4.18 -0.53 4.94
C VAL A 34 -4.91 -0.05 6.19
N GLN A 35 -6.15 -0.50 6.40
CA GLN A 35 -6.99 0.00 7.49
C GLN A 35 -6.32 -0.20 8.86
N GLY A 36 -5.86 -1.42 9.16
CA GLY A 36 -5.20 -1.70 10.44
C GLY A 36 -3.91 -0.90 10.64
N TRP A 37 -3.14 -0.70 9.58
CA TRP A 37 -1.92 0.11 9.62
C TRP A 37 -2.21 1.59 9.90
N VAL A 38 -3.22 2.18 9.24
CA VAL A 38 -3.61 3.58 9.47
C VAL A 38 -4.15 3.77 10.88
N SER A 39 -5.04 2.88 11.35
CA SER A 39 -5.58 2.96 12.71
C SER A 39 -4.49 2.95 13.78
N ALA A 40 -3.45 2.13 13.62
CA ALA A 40 -2.31 2.08 14.55
C ALA A 40 -1.41 3.33 14.54
N LYS A 41 -1.54 4.21 13.53
CA LYS A 41 -0.74 5.44 13.38
C LYS A 41 -1.48 6.71 13.80
N LEU A 42 -2.81 6.64 13.93
CA LEU A 42 -3.67 7.77 14.31
C LEU A 42 -4.14 7.71 15.77
N GLN A 43 -3.65 6.73 16.54
CA GLN A 43 -3.75 6.70 18.01
C GLN A 43 -2.77 7.68 18.63
#